data_AF-A0A800IFG3-F1
#
_entry.id   AF-A0A800IFG3-F1
#
_cell.length_a   1.000
_cell.length_b   1.000
_cell.length_c   1.000
_cell.angle_alpha   90.00
_cell.angle_beta   90.00
_cell.angle_gamma   90.00
#
_symmetry.space_group_name_H-M   'P 1'
#
loop_
_entity.id
_entity.type
_entity.pdbx_description
1 polymer ?
#
loop_
_entity_poly.entity_id
_entity_poly.type
_entity_poly.pdbx_seq_one_letter_code
_entity_poly.pdbx_strand_id
1 'polypeptide(L)'
;MSPTPLSTSMLPTKPSLTGLMQLALPLSGAMLSQALLGLVDTALVGHLGGLALASVSIGSYLVFILAALLTGFGTGLHTYVSHSKVASTWLSSGLWFGFTLAIILSAVAVIAAPEVIAAFVLDDRINSLALHYTQWRLWGLPAIVLSIAMRVYWSHQGQPWQFVKILLVAHLANVPISYALIYGLGVPAMGASGAALGTSIALWLGALMQWIHFARAQNSVQIRAPQLDQIRQLAHLSWPSMVQQFAFAMHLAVFMWVLSRLGASALAATFSVLNIGLLLVLPAV
;
A
#
# COMPACT_ATOMS: atom_id res chain seq x y z
N MET A 1 -45.07 -38.26 11.82
CA MET A 1 -44.27 -37.26 11.09
C MET A 1 -42.81 -37.64 11.21
N SER A 2 -42.25 -38.25 10.16
CA SER A 2 -40.83 -38.58 10.07
C SER A 2 -40.02 -37.31 9.86
N PRO A 3 -38.83 -37.17 10.46
CA PRO A 3 -37.96 -36.01 10.25
C PRO A 3 -37.40 -36.05 8.82
N THR A 4 -37.57 -34.95 8.09
CA THR A 4 -36.93 -34.69 6.79
C THR A 4 -35.41 -34.80 6.92
N PRO A 5 -34.73 -35.63 6.09
CA PRO A 5 -33.28 -35.71 6.11
C PRO A 5 -32.66 -34.40 5.61
N LEU A 6 -31.72 -33.85 6.38
CA LEU A 6 -30.91 -32.69 6.02
C LEU A 6 -30.15 -33.00 4.72
N SER A 7 -30.33 -32.17 3.70
CA SER A 7 -29.63 -32.28 2.41
C SER A 7 -28.11 -32.17 2.62
N THR A 8 -27.38 -33.24 2.35
CA THR A 8 -25.92 -33.37 2.43
C THR A 8 -25.15 -32.63 1.32
N SER A 9 -25.77 -31.71 0.57
CA SER A 9 -25.22 -31.15 -0.66
C SER A 9 -24.45 -29.82 -0.53
N MET A 10 -24.01 -29.42 0.66
CA MET A 10 -23.18 -28.22 0.84
C MET A 10 -21.93 -28.49 1.70
N LEU A 11 -21.22 -29.58 1.42
CA LEU A 11 -19.81 -29.62 1.79
C LEU A 11 -19.07 -28.66 0.85
N PRO A 12 -18.34 -27.64 1.36
CA PRO A 12 -17.54 -26.77 0.51
C PRO A 12 -16.60 -27.66 -0.31
N THR A 13 -16.71 -27.57 -1.64
CA THR A 13 -15.83 -28.26 -2.57
C THR A 13 -14.39 -27.94 -2.17
N LYS A 14 -13.56 -28.99 -2.00
CA LYS A 14 -12.14 -28.79 -1.69
C LYS A 14 -11.57 -27.78 -2.69
N PRO A 15 -10.90 -26.71 -2.23
CA PRO A 15 -10.34 -25.72 -3.14
C PRO A 15 -9.39 -26.43 -4.12
N SER A 16 -9.64 -26.27 -5.42
CA SER A 16 -8.76 -26.86 -6.43
C SER A 16 -7.43 -26.11 -6.43
N LEU A 17 -6.32 -26.83 -6.53
CA LEU A 17 -4.99 -26.23 -6.60
C LEU A 17 -4.91 -25.19 -7.74
N THR A 18 -5.53 -25.49 -8.87
CA THR A 18 -5.65 -24.59 -10.02
C THR A 18 -6.38 -23.29 -9.67
N GLY A 19 -7.51 -23.37 -8.94
CA GLY A 19 -8.26 -22.19 -8.51
C GLY A 19 -7.48 -21.33 -7.51
N LEU A 20 -6.76 -21.96 -6.58
CA LEU A 20 -5.86 -21.25 -5.66
C LEU A 20 -4.72 -20.56 -6.41
N MET A 21 -4.07 -21.23 -7.36
CA MET A 21 -2.98 -20.65 -8.15
C MET A 21 -3.45 -19.48 -9.03
N GLN A 22 -4.68 -19.53 -9.57
CA GLN A 22 -5.26 -18.44 -10.36
C GLN A 22 -5.46 -17.14 -9.55
N LEU A 23 -5.64 -17.24 -8.23
CA LEU A 23 -5.72 -16.09 -7.33
C LEU A 23 -4.35 -15.71 -6.77
N ALA A 24 -3.56 -16.69 -6.32
CA ALA A 24 -2.28 -16.47 -5.65
C ALA A 24 -1.23 -15.87 -6.58
N LEU A 25 -1.06 -16.42 -7.79
CA LEU A 25 -0.03 -15.97 -8.73
C LEU A 25 -0.13 -14.47 -9.11
N PRO A 26 -1.30 -13.92 -9.44
CA PRO A 26 -1.41 -12.48 -9.68
C PRO A 26 -1.12 -11.64 -8.43
N LEU A 27 -1.55 -12.08 -7.24
CA LEU A 27 -1.29 -11.36 -5.99
C LEU A 27 0.21 -11.33 -5.65
N SER A 28 0.91 -12.46 -5.77
CA SER A 28 2.37 -12.53 -5.61
C SER A 28 3.08 -11.67 -6.65
N GLY A 29 2.64 -11.69 -7.91
CA GLY A 29 3.18 -10.82 -8.96
C GLY A 29 3.02 -9.32 -8.68
N ALA A 30 1.88 -8.92 -8.12
CA ALA A 30 1.65 -7.54 -7.68
C ALA A 30 2.60 -7.13 -6.55
N MET A 31 2.80 -8.01 -5.56
CA MET A 31 3.72 -7.77 -4.44
C MET A 31 5.17 -7.66 -4.92
N LEU A 32 5.61 -8.57 -5.80
CA LEU A 32 6.94 -8.53 -6.42
C LEU A 32 7.16 -7.23 -7.20
N SER A 33 6.17 -6.81 -7.99
CA SER A 33 6.26 -5.57 -8.74
C SER A 33 6.38 -4.34 -7.84
N GLN A 34 5.67 -4.33 -6.72
CA GLN A 34 5.78 -3.25 -5.73
C GLN A 34 7.16 -3.21 -5.07
N ALA A 35 7.75 -4.37 -4.77
CA ALA A 35 9.13 -4.44 -4.27
C ALA A 35 10.15 -3.93 -5.30
N LEU A 36 10.00 -4.35 -6.56
CA LEU A 36 10.84 -3.87 -7.67
C LEU A 36 10.73 -2.36 -7.88
N LEU A 37 9.53 -1.79 -7.75
CA LEU A 37 9.31 -0.35 -7.84
C LEU A 37 10.17 0.41 -6.81
N GLY A 38 10.17 -0.05 -5.56
CA GLY A 38 10.98 0.56 -4.50
C GLY A 38 12.49 0.45 -4.75
N LEU A 39 12.94 -0.68 -5.32
CA LEU A 39 14.35 -0.85 -5.72
C LEU A 39 14.73 0.10 -6.86
N VAL A 40 13.86 0.27 -7.86
CA VAL A 40 14.10 1.22 -8.95
C VAL A 40 14.15 2.65 -8.42
N ASP A 41 13.19 3.08 -7.60
CA ASP A 41 13.19 4.42 -6.99
C ASP A 41 14.49 4.66 -6.18
N THR A 42 14.93 3.65 -5.42
CA THR A 42 16.18 3.71 -4.67
C THR A 42 17.40 3.81 -5.58
N ALA A 43 17.44 3.04 -6.68
CA ALA A 43 18.53 3.10 -7.64
C ALA A 43 18.59 4.46 -8.36
N LEU A 44 17.43 5.02 -8.74
CA LEU A 44 17.34 6.34 -9.36
C LEU A 44 17.86 7.44 -8.42
N VAL A 45 17.43 7.43 -7.16
CA VAL A 45 17.88 8.41 -6.16
C VAL A 45 19.33 8.17 -5.74
N GLY A 46 19.81 6.93 -5.79
CA GLY A 46 21.17 6.55 -5.37
C GLY A 46 22.28 7.32 -6.09
N HIS A 47 22.04 7.72 -7.34
CA HIS A 47 22.98 8.53 -8.12
C HIS A 47 23.13 9.97 -7.58
N LEU A 48 22.19 10.45 -6.78
CA LEU A 48 22.26 11.76 -6.13
C LEU A 48 23.13 11.76 -4.86
N GLY A 49 23.56 10.58 -4.39
CA GLY A 49 24.44 10.42 -3.23
C GLY A 49 23.73 10.06 -1.92
N GLY A 50 24.55 9.84 -0.88
CA GLY A 50 24.09 9.26 0.40
C GLY A 50 23.07 10.11 1.16
N LEU A 51 23.16 11.44 1.09
CA LEU A 51 22.17 12.33 1.73
C LEU A 51 20.77 12.14 1.15
N ALA A 52 20.67 12.01 -0.19
CA ALA A 52 19.40 11.79 -0.86
C ALA A 52 18.82 10.42 -0.49
N LEU A 53 19.63 9.36 -0.52
CA LEU A 53 19.22 8.02 -0.11
C LEU A 53 18.70 8.00 1.34
N ALA A 54 19.45 8.56 2.29
CA ALA A 54 19.04 8.61 3.69
C ALA A 54 17.69 9.33 3.85
N SER A 55 17.53 10.47 3.18
CA SER A 55 16.30 11.27 3.24
C SER A 55 15.10 10.53 2.65
N VAL A 56 15.29 9.85 1.50
CA VAL A 56 14.24 9.04 0.86
C VAL A 56 13.87 7.83 1.72
N SER A 57 14.83 7.15 2.34
CA SER A 57 14.53 6.03 3.24
C SER A 57 13.66 6.46 4.41
N ILE A 58 13.98 7.59 5.04
CA ILE A 58 13.22 8.12 6.18
C ILE A 58 11.80 8.50 5.75
N GLY A 59 11.67 9.31 4.69
CA GLY A 59 10.36 9.76 4.22
C GLY A 59 9.49 8.62 3.67
N SER A 60 10.09 7.66 2.97
CA SER A 60 9.39 6.47 2.49
C SER A 60 8.88 5.60 3.63
N TYR A 61 9.67 5.46 4.69
CA TYR A 61 9.29 4.67 5.86
C TYR A 61 8.12 5.32 6.63
N LEU A 62 8.11 6.64 6.79
CA LEU A 62 6.97 7.36 7.37
C LEU A 62 5.69 7.15 6.56
N VAL A 63 5.78 7.26 5.23
CA VAL A 63 4.61 7.01 4.36
C VAL A 63 4.20 5.54 4.39
N PHE A 64 5.15 4.61 4.49
CA PHE A 64 4.88 3.17 4.59
C PHE A 64 4.03 2.83 5.82
N ILE A 65 4.31 3.44 6.97
CA ILE A 65 3.48 3.27 8.18
C ILE A 65 2.02 3.67 7.94
N LEU A 66 1.80 4.80 7.25
CA LEU A 66 0.45 5.28 6.90
C LEU A 66 -0.21 4.38 5.84
N ALA A 67 0.55 3.94 4.84
CA ALA A 67 0.07 3.01 3.83
C ALA A 67 -0.30 1.64 4.43
N ALA A 68 0.36 1.22 5.51
CA ALA A 68 0.03 -0.02 6.22
C ALA A 68 -1.34 0.05 6.89
N LEU A 69 -1.69 1.19 7.52
CA LEU A 69 -3.05 1.46 8.02
C LEU A 69 -4.09 1.32 6.90
N LEU A 70 -3.87 1.95 5.75
CA LEU A 70 -4.77 1.87 4.60
C LEU A 70 -4.86 0.44 4.05
N THR A 71 -3.77 -0.31 4.09
CA THR A 71 -3.75 -1.73 3.70
C THR A 71 -4.60 -2.58 4.63
N GLY A 72 -4.51 -2.36 5.94
CA GLY A 72 -5.36 -3.03 6.93
C GLY A 72 -6.84 -2.68 6.78
N PHE A 73 -7.15 -1.43 6.40
CA PHE A 73 -8.50 -1.05 5.99
C PHE A 73 -8.99 -1.91 4.80
N GLY A 74 -8.13 -2.07 3.78
CA GLY A 74 -8.39 -2.90 2.62
C GLY A 74 -8.73 -4.36 2.94
N THR A 75 -8.13 -4.94 3.99
CA THR A 75 -8.47 -6.29 4.47
C THR A 75 -9.93 -6.36 4.94
N GLY A 76 -10.38 -5.40 5.75
CA GLY A 76 -11.78 -5.36 6.21
C GLY A 76 -12.77 -5.08 5.07
N LEU A 77 -12.42 -4.21 4.13
CA LEU A 77 -13.21 -3.97 2.92
C LEU A 77 -13.36 -5.25 2.08
N HIS A 78 -12.27 -5.97 1.87
CA HIS A 78 -12.29 -7.24 1.14
C HIS A 78 -13.23 -8.26 1.80
N THR A 79 -13.21 -8.37 3.12
CA THR A 79 -14.09 -9.28 3.87
C THR A 79 -15.57 -9.00 3.59
N TYR A 80 -16.00 -7.74 3.68
CA TYR A 80 -17.39 -7.36 3.39
C TYR A 80 -17.77 -7.58 1.93
N VAL A 81 -16.90 -7.18 0.98
CA VAL A 81 -17.21 -7.31 -0.45
C VAL A 81 -17.29 -8.79 -0.86
N SER A 82 -16.37 -9.63 -0.38
CA SER A 82 -16.29 -11.04 -0.80
C SER A 82 -17.40 -11.94 -0.23
N HIS A 83 -18.02 -11.58 0.90
CA HIS A 83 -19.04 -12.41 1.57
C HIS A 83 -20.44 -11.82 1.56
N SER A 84 -20.64 -10.66 0.92
CA SER A 84 -21.92 -9.96 0.94
C SER A 84 -22.65 -10.06 -0.39
N LYS A 85 -23.97 -10.29 -0.31
CA LYS A 85 -24.89 -10.14 -1.47
C LYS A 85 -25.01 -8.69 -1.96
N VAL A 86 -24.57 -7.72 -1.15
CA VAL A 86 -24.56 -6.27 -1.47
C VAL A 86 -23.12 -5.74 -1.61
N ALA A 87 -22.27 -6.50 -2.32
CA ALA A 87 -20.87 -6.16 -2.60
C ALA A 87 -20.67 -4.72 -3.12
N SER A 88 -21.54 -4.26 -4.04
CA SER A 88 -21.51 -2.89 -4.57
C SER A 88 -21.64 -1.83 -3.48
N THR A 89 -22.52 -2.04 -2.51
CA THR A 89 -22.79 -1.07 -1.44
C THR A 89 -21.59 -0.95 -0.50
N TRP A 90 -20.97 -2.09 -0.17
CA TRP A 90 -19.76 -2.13 0.65
C TRP A 90 -18.57 -1.53 -0.07
N LEU A 91 -18.41 -1.81 -1.37
CA LEU A 91 -17.35 -1.21 -2.18
C LEU A 91 -17.50 0.32 -2.21
N SER A 92 -18.72 0.83 -2.46
CA SER A 92 -19.00 2.27 -2.43
C SER A 92 -18.72 2.88 -1.06
N SER A 93 -19.16 2.23 0.01
CA SER A 93 -18.91 2.70 1.38
C SER A 93 -17.44 2.71 1.74
N GLY A 94 -16.69 1.69 1.30
CA GLY A 94 -15.25 1.62 1.47
C GLY A 94 -14.49 2.67 0.67
N LEU A 95 -14.95 2.99 -0.54
CA LEU A 95 -14.38 4.09 -1.31
C LEU A 95 -14.52 5.42 -0.58
N TRP A 96 -15.72 5.75 -0.11
CA TRP A 96 -15.96 6.98 0.65
C TRP A 96 -15.16 7.00 1.95
N PHE A 97 -15.31 5.99 2.80
CA PHE A 97 -14.63 5.93 4.09
C PHE A 97 -13.11 5.92 3.94
N GLY A 98 -12.59 5.04 3.08
CA GLY A 98 -11.15 4.93 2.86
C GLY A 98 -10.57 6.21 2.27
N PHE A 99 -11.24 6.85 1.30
CA PHE A 99 -10.73 8.06 0.66
C PHE A 99 -10.71 9.23 1.65
N THR A 100 -11.77 9.40 2.43
CA THR A 100 -11.81 10.38 3.53
C THR A 100 -10.73 10.09 4.57
N LEU A 101 -10.54 8.82 4.95
CA LEU A 101 -9.48 8.41 5.87
C LEU A 101 -8.09 8.75 5.32
N ALA A 102 -7.82 8.49 4.04
CA ALA A 102 -6.55 8.81 3.42
C ALA A 102 -6.29 10.32 3.37
N ILE A 103 -7.31 11.14 3.08
CA ILE A 103 -7.18 12.61 3.14
C ILE A 103 -6.85 13.07 4.56
N ILE A 104 -7.56 12.57 5.57
CA ILE A 104 -7.32 12.92 6.97
C ILE A 104 -5.91 12.51 7.38
N LEU A 105 -5.48 11.29 7.05
CA LEU A 105 -4.13 10.81 7.34
C LEU A 105 -3.06 11.63 6.64
N SER A 106 -3.25 11.99 5.36
CA SER A 106 -2.33 12.88 4.64
C SER A 106 -2.26 14.26 5.31
N ALA A 107 -3.39 14.86 5.66
CA ALA A 107 -3.43 16.19 6.28
C ALA A 107 -2.75 16.19 7.66
N VAL A 108 -3.08 15.22 8.52
CA VAL A 108 -2.44 15.06 9.83
C VAL A 108 -0.93 14.81 9.67
N ALA A 109 -0.54 13.96 8.72
CA ALA A 109 0.87 13.67 8.47
C ALA A 109 1.65 14.87 7.93
N VAL A 110 1.06 15.72 7.07
CA VAL A 110 1.73 16.95 6.60
C VAL A 110 2.01 17.89 7.78
N ILE A 111 1.06 18.01 8.71
CA ILE A 111 1.20 18.87 9.90
C ILE A 111 2.22 18.28 10.89
N ALA A 112 2.18 16.96 11.10
CA ALA A 112 3.06 16.28 12.07
C ALA A 112 4.47 15.99 11.54
N ALA A 113 4.67 15.93 10.21
CA ALA A 113 5.93 15.52 9.59
C ALA A 113 7.16 16.33 10.07
N PRO A 114 7.12 17.67 10.22
CA PRO A 114 8.28 18.42 10.69
C PRO A 114 8.74 17.97 12.09
N GLU A 115 7.82 17.83 13.04
CA GLU A 115 8.13 17.42 14.42
C GLU A 115 8.59 15.96 14.47
N VAL A 116 7.90 15.07 13.75
CA VAL A 116 8.25 13.65 13.69
C VAL A 116 9.64 13.48 13.08
N ILE A 117 9.95 14.12 11.97
CA ILE A 117 11.26 13.99 11.31
C ILE A 117 12.35 14.59 12.19
N ALA A 118 12.13 15.76 12.81
CA ALA A 118 13.09 16.38 13.73
C ALA A 118 13.39 15.52 14.96
N ALA A 119 12.42 14.73 15.44
CA ALA A 119 12.64 13.81 16.56
C ALA A 119 13.59 12.65 16.22
N PHE A 120 13.70 12.26 14.95
CA PHE A 120 14.54 11.13 14.50
C PHE A 120 15.80 11.56 13.74
N VAL A 121 15.84 12.78 13.19
CA VAL A 121 16.88 13.24 12.27
C VAL A 121 17.48 14.56 12.75
N LEU A 122 18.72 14.47 13.25
CA LEU A 122 19.48 15.61 13.79
C LEU A 122 20.28 16.38 12.71
N ASP A 123 20.55 15.79 11.54
CA ASP A 123 21.20 16.50 10.43
C ASP A 123 20.15 17.31 9.64
N ASP A 124 20.23 18.63 9.69
CA ASP A 124 19.31 19.57 9.05
C ASP A 124 19.16 19.33 7.54
N ARG A 125 20.21 18.86 6.87
CA ARG A 125 20.18 18.58 5.42
C ARG A 125 19.34 17.35 5.11
N ILE A 126 19.42 16.32 5.95
CA ILE A 126 18.59 15.11 5.81
C ILE A 126 17.15 15.44 6.22
N ASN A 127 16.99 16.23 7.28
CA ASN A 127 15.68 16.62 7.81
C ASN A 127 14.84 17.35 6.75
N SER A 128 15.38 18.43 6.18
CA SER A 128 14.68 19.24 5.16
C SER A 128 14.34 18.43 3.90
N LEU A 129 15.28 17.60 3.42
CA LEU A 129 15.06 16.78 2.22
C LEU A 129 14.06 15.65 2.48
N ALA A 130 14.10 15.02 3.65
CA ALA A 130 13.14 14.00 4.06
C ALA A 130 11.73 14.58 4.24
N LEU A 131 11.63 15.80 4.77
CA LEU A 131 10.35 16.50 4.91
C LEU A 131 9.72 16.76 3.54
N HIS A 132 10.47 17.35 2.61
CA HIS A 132 9.98 17.62 1.25
C HIS A 132 9.59 16.33 0.53
N TYR A 133 10.43 15.28 0.62
CA TYR A 133 10.09 13.97 0.08
C TYR A 133 8.76 13.45 0.65
N THR A 134 8.61 13.48 1.98
CA THR A 134 7.42 12.99 2.67
C THR A 134 6.17 13.75 2.22
N GLN A 135 6.22 15.07 2.19
CA GLN A 135 5.10 15.91 1.77
C GLN A 135 4.63 15.59 0.35
N TRP A 136 5.56 15.42 -0.60
CA TRP A 136 5.20 15.01 -1.97
C TRP A 136 4.61 13.61 -2.02
N ARG A 137 5.14 12.68 -1.22
CA ARG A 137 4.69 11.29 -1.19
C ARG A 137 3.30 11.13 -0.54
N LEU A 138 2.94 11.99 0.41
CA LEU A 138 1.63 11.96 1.08
C LEU A 138 0.45 12.21 0.12
N TRP A 139 0.67 12.87 -1.01
CA TRP A 139 -0.33 13.02 -2.08
C TRP A 139 -0.69 11.70 -2.77
N GLY A 140 0.14 10.66 -2.62
CA GLY A 140 -0.14 9.32 -3.13
C GLY A 140 -1.09 8.48 -2.26
N LEU A 141 -1.30 8.83 -0.98
CA LEU A 141 -2.12 8.02 -0.07
C LEU A 141 -3.59 7.84 -0.55
N PRO A 142 -4.29 8.89 -1.04
CA PRO A 142 -5.63 8.70 -1.57
C PRO A 142 -5.68 7.76 -2.78
N ALA A 143 -4.67 7.80 -3.66
CA ALA A 143 -4.55 6.91 -4.81
C ALA A 143 -4.35 5.44 -4.40
N ILE A 144 -3.67 5.18 -3.27
CA ILE A 144 -3.54 3.84 -2.70
C ILE A 144 -4.92 3.28 -2.35
N VAL A 145 -5.80 4.08 -1.73
CA VAL A 145 -7.15 3.61 -1.38
C VAL A 145 -7.98 3.29 -2.62
N LEU A 146 -7.95 4.15 -3.65
CA LEU A 146 -8.63 3.87 -4.91
C LEU A 146 -8.12 2.55 -5.52
N SER A 147 -6.81 2.34 -5.49
CA SER A 147 -6.19 1.09 -5.96
C SER A 147 -6.60 -0.12 -5.12
N ILE A 148 -6.70 0.02 -3.80
CA ILE A 148 -7.18 -1.05 -2.89
C ILE A 148 -8.62 -1.42 -3.22
N ALA A 149 -9.51 -0.44 -3.37
CA ALA A 149 -10.91 -0.69 -3.71
C ALA A 149 -11.03 -1.42 -5.07
N MET A 150 -10.23 -1.01 -6.06
CA MET A 150 -10.19 -1.68 -7.37
C MET A 150 -9.63 -3.09 -7.28
N ARG A 151 -8.59 -3.32 -6.46
CA ARG A 151 -8.07 -4.66 -6.19
C ARG A 151 -9.15 -5.57 -5.60
N VAL A 152 -9.88 -5.07 -4.62
CA VAL A 152 -11.00 -5.80 -3.98
C VAL A 152 -12.10 -6.10 -4.99
N TYR A 153 -12.49 -5.13 -5.81
CA TYR A 153 -13.47 -5.32 -6.88
C TYR A 153 -13.06 -6.40 -7.88
N TRP A 154 -11.86 -6.30 -8.47
CA TRP A 154 -11.40 -7.27 -9.46
C TRP A 154 -11.22 -8.68 -8.86
N SER A 155 -10.82 -8.75 -7.58
CA SER A 155 -10.76 -10.02 -6.85
C SER A 155 -12.16 -10.62 -6.67
N HIS A 156 -13.15 -9.82 -6.28
CA HIS A 156 -14.54 -10.25 -6.14
C HIS A 156 -15.14 -10.74 -7.46
N GLN A 157 -14.80 -10.09 -8.58
CA GLN A 157 -15.23 -10.51 -9.92
C GLN A 157 -14.49 -11.76 -10.44
N GLY A 158 -13.54 -12.33 -9.69
CA GLY A 158 -12.73 -13.47 -10.13
C GLY A 158 -11.72 -13.12 -11.23
N GLN A 159 -11.37 -11.83 -11.39
CA GLN A 159 -10.48 -11.33 -12.44
C GLN A 159 -9.28 -10.54 -11.87
N PRO A 160 -8.52 -11.08 -10.90
CA PRO A 160 -7.40 -10.35 -10.28
C PRO A 160 -6.31 -9.93 -11.27
N TRP A 161 -6.14 -10.67 -12.37
CA TRP A 161 -5.19 -10.33 -13.44
C TRP A 161 -5.47 -8.96 -14.08
N GLN A 162 -6.72 -8.52 -14.10
CA GLN A 162 -7.05 -7.19 -14.64
C GLN A 162 -6.45 -6.08 -13.77
N PHE A 163 -6.51 -6.24 -12.44
CA PHE A 163 -5.86 -5.34 -11.50
C PHE A 163 -4.34 -5.33 -11.72
N VAL A 164 -3.71 -6.52 -11.79
CA VAL A 164 -2.25 -6.64 -11.90
C VAL A 164 -1.71 -6.02 -13.18
N LYS A 165 -2.35 -6.26 -14.33
CA LYS A 165 -1.88 -5.68 -15.61
C LYS A 165 -1.80 -4.16 -15.56
N ILE A 166 -2.83 -3.50 -15.04
CA ILE A 166 -2.87 -2.04 -14.93
C ILE A 166 -1.88 -1.55 -13.87
N LEU A 167 -1.70 -2.28 -12.77
CA LEU A 167 -0.69 -1.98 -11.76
C LEU A 167 0.74 -2.01 -12.37
N LEU A 168 1.05 -3.04 -13.17
CA LEU A 168 2.33 -3.15 -13.85
C LEU A 168 2.57 -1.98 -14.81
N VAL A 169 1.57 -1.58 -15.59
CA VAL A 169 1.66 -0.40 -16.47
C VAL A 169 1.94 0.86 -15.65
N ALA A 170 1.28 1.04 -14.51
CA ALA A 170 1.51 2.19 -13.63
C ALA A 170 2.93 2.20 -13.05
N HIS A 171 3.43 1.05 -12.61
CA HIS A 171 4.80 0.90 -12.10
C HIS A 171 5.86 1.11 -13.19
N LEU A 172 5.62 0.63 -14.42
CA LEU A 172 6.49 0.89 -15.55
C LEU A 172 6.48 2.37 -15.94
N ALA A 173 5.34 3.04 -15.87
CA ALA A 173 5.23 4.48 -16.10
C ALA A 173 5.91 5.31 -14.99
N ASN A 174 5.98 4.81 -13.76
CA ASN A 174 6.71 5.47 -12.67
C ASN A 174 8.18 5.73 -13.04
N VAL A 175 8.85 4.75 -13.67
CA VAL A 175 10.29 4.85 -13.95
C VAL A 175 10.65 6.08 -14.78
N PRO A 176 10.08 6.31 -15.98
CA PRO A 176 10.38 7.50 -16.76
C PRO A 176 9.87 8.78 -16.11
N ILE A 177 8.72 8.76 -15.42
CA ILE A 177 8.17 9.94 -14.72
C ILE A 177 9.12 10.37 -13.61
N SER A 178 9.49 9.46 -12.72
CA SER A 178 10.43 9.71 -11.62
C SER A 178 11.79 10.12 -12.16
N TYR A 179 12.33 9.44 -13.17
CA TYR A 179 13.59 9.84 -13.81
C TYR A 179 13.54 11.29 -14.32
N ALA A 180 12.48 11.67 -15.03
CA ALA A 180 12.32 13.02 -15.57
C ALA A 180 12.24 14.09 -14.47
N LEU A 181 11.51 13.82 -13.38
CA LEU A 181 11.38 14.74 -12.24
C LEU A 181 12.66 14.82 -11.39
N ILE A 182 13.37 13.71 -11.23
CA ILE A 182 14.62 13.66 -10.47
C ILE A 182 15.70 14.50 -11.17
N TYR A 183 15.92 14.24 -12.46
CA TYR A 183 17.04 14.82 -13.22
C TYR A 183 16.68 16.08 -14.02
N GLY A 184 15.40 16.45 -14.07
CA GLY A 184 14.95 17.67 -14.74
C GLY A 184 14.88 17.56 -16.28
N LEU A 185 14.34 16.46 -16.81
CA LEU A 185 14.06 16.35 -18.24
C LEU A 185 12.78 17.11 -18.59
N GLY A 186 12.92 18.34 -19.08
CA GLY A 186 11.79 19.19 -19.50
C GLY A 186 11.09 19.92 -18.35
N VAL A 187 11.56 19.76 -17.11
CA VAL A 187 11.11 20.46 -15.90
C VAL A 187 12.30 20.75 -14.99
N PRO A 188 12.20 21.65 -13.98
CA PRO A 188 13.27 21.83 -13.01
C PRO A 188 13.60 20.54 -12.26
N ALA A 189 14.90 20.26 -12.07
CA ALA A 189 15.35 19.08 -11.33
C ALA A 189 14.91 19.15 -9.86
N MET A 190 14.11 18.18 -9.42
CA MET A 190 13.57 18.12 -8.06
C MET A 190 14.38 17.19 -7.13
N GLY A 191 15.37 16.47 -7.66
CA GLY A 191 16.18 15.52 -6.90
C GLY A 191 15.31 14.44 -6.23
N ALA A 192 15.60 14.16 -4.95
CA ALA A 192 14.85 13.15 -4.17
C ALA A 192 13.33 13.39 -4.15
N SER A 193 12.90 14.66 -4.06
CA SER A 193 11.48 15.03 -4.09
C SER A 193 10.80 14.65 -5.41
N GLY A 194 11.56 14.65 -6.51
CA GLY A 194 11.10 14.19 -7.82
C GLY A 194 10.70 12.72 -7.81
N ALA A 195 11.42 11.87 -7.07
CA ALA A 195 11.05 10.47 -6.89
C ALA A 195 9.72 10.33 -6.12
N ALA A 196 9.54 11.08 -5.03
CA ALA A 196 8.28 11.07 -4.27
C ALA A 196 7.07 11.50 -5.11
N LEU A 197 7.22 12.60 -5.85
CA LEU A 197 6.17 13.09 -6.74
C LEU A 197 5.92 12.12 -7.89
N GLY A 198 6.97 11.58 -8.52
CA GLY A 198 6.85 10.65 -9.63
C GLY A 198 6.08 9.39 -9.26
N THR A 199 6.38 8.79 -8.11
CA THR A 199 5.60 7.65 -7.63
C THR A 199 4.17 8.03 -7.29
N SER A 200 3.94 9.21 -6.72
CA SER A 200 2.58 9.68 -6.41
C SER A 200 1.75 9.86 -7.69
N ILE A 201 2.34 10.44 -8.75
CA ILE A 201 1.72 10.55 -10.08
C ILE A 201 1.44 9.17 -10.65
N ALA A 202 2.39 8.23 -10.56
CA ALA A 202 2.20 6.87 -11.06
C ALA A 202 1.08 6.13 -10.33
N LEU A 203 0.95 6.30 -9.01
CA LEU A 203 -0.17 5.76 -8.23
C LEU A 203 -1.51 6.34 -8.70
N TRP A 204 -1.59 7.65 -8.93
CA TRP A 204 -2.78 8.29 -9.48
C TRP A 204 -3.10 7.79 -10.89
N LEU A 205 -2.11 7.67 -11.76
CA LEU A 205 -2.26 7.12 -13.11
C LEU A 205 -2.82 5.70 -13.05
N GLY A 206 -2.25 4.84 -12.20
CA GLY A 206 -2.74 3.50 -11.94
C GLY A 206 -4.19 3.49 -11.47
N ALA A 207 -4.50 4.27 -10.43
CA ALA A 207 -5.85 4.38 -9.88
C ALA A 207 -6.87 4.85 -10.94
N LEU A 208 -6.53 5.87 -11.73
CA LEU A 208 -7.39 6.40 -12.79
C LEU A 208 -7.60 5.37 -13.92
N MET A 209 -6.56 4.68 -14.36
CA MET A 209 -6.70 3.60 -15.34
C MET A 209 -7.63 2.51 -14.83
N GLN A 210 -7.45 2.06 -13.59
CA GLN A 210 -8.34 1.07 -12.97
C GLN A 210 -9.79 1.57 -12.96
N TRP A 211 -9.98 2.85 -12.62
CA TRP A 211 -11.29 3.47 -12.55
C TRP A 211 -12.00 3.58 -13.89
N ILE A 212 -11.25 3.93 -14.95
CA ILE A 212 -11.77 3.97 -16.32
C ILE A 212 -12.19 2.56 -16.76
N HIS A 213 -11.38 1.54 -16.46
CA HIS A 213 -11.73 0.15 -16.75
C HIS A 213 -12.96 -0.31 -15.95
N PHE A 214 -13.05 0.06 -14.68
CA PHE A 214 -14.23 -0.19 -13.85
C PHE A 214 -15.50 0.45 -14.44
N ALA A 215 -15.45 1.74 -14.80
CA ALA A 215 -16.59 2.46 -15.37
C ALA A 215 -17.04 1.89 -16.73
N ARG A 216 -16.10 1.43 -17.56
CA ARG A 216 -16.39 0.82 -18.87
C ARG A 216 -16.97 -0.59 -18.76
N ALA A 217 -16.69 -1.31 -17.67
CA ALA A 217 -17.12 -2.69 -17.50
C ALA A 217 -18.64 -2.85 -17.29
N GLN A 218 -19.42 -1.77 -17.13
CA GLN A 218 -20.90 -1.73 -16.99
C GLN A 218 -21.52 -2.77 -16.04
N ASN A 219 -20.74 -3.36 -15.14
CA ASN A 219 -21.26 -4.27 -14.13
C ASN A 219 -21.87 -3.42 -13.02
N SER A 220 -23.20 -3.28 -13.01
CA SER A 220 -24.18 -3.11 -11.89
C SER A 220 -23.82 -2.39 -10.58
N VAL A 221 -22.60 -1.92 -10.39
CA VAL A 221 -22.03 -1.33 -9.18
C VAL A 221 -22.20 0.17 -9.29
N GLN A 222 -23.25 0.67 -8.66
CA GLN A 222 -23.50 2.09 -8.57
C GLN A 222 -22.79 2.64 -7.33
N ILE A 223 -21.94 3.64 -7.53
CA ILE A 223 -21.32 4.38 -6.43
C ILE A 223 -22.38 5.33 -5.87
N ARG A 224 -22.83 5.03 -4.66
CA ARG A 224 -23.84 5.80 -3.92
C ARG A 224 -23.22 6.33 -2.63
N ALA A 225 -23.74 7.46 -2.17
CA ALA A 225 -23.36 7.99 -0.86
C ALA A 225 -23.62 6.92 0.22
N PRO A 226 -22.66 6.67 1.11
CA PRO A 226 -22.79 5.64 2.13
C PRO A 226 -23.73 6.09 3.24
N GLN A 227 -24.36 5.12 3.89
CA GLN A 227 -25.02 5.35 5.16
C GLN A 227 -23.99 5.38 6.29
N LEU A 228 -24.21 6.21 7.30
CA LEU A 228 -23.30 6.32 8.45
C LEU A 228 -23.09 4.97 9.15
N ASP A 229 -24.13 4.14 9.22
CA ASP A 229 -24.04 2.79 9.79
C ASP A 229 -23.10 1.88 9.01
N GLN A 230 -23.05 2.00 7.68
CA GLN A 230 -22.13 1.23 6.83
C GLN A 230 -20.69 1.65 7.07
N ILE A 231 -20.44 2.96 7.20
CA ILE A 231 -19.12 3.48 7.56
C ILE A 231 -18.70 2.94 8.93
N ARG A 232 -19.59 2.98 9.93
CA ARG A 232 -19.29 2.51 11.29
C ARG A 232 -18.99 1.01 11.32
N GLN A 233 -19.78 0.21 10.62
CA GLN A 233 -19.57 -1.24 10.50
C GLN A 233 -18.25 -1.57 9.81
N LEU A 234 -17.91 -0.82 8.76
CA LEU A 234 -16.65 -0.98 8.05
C LEU A 234 -15.46 -0.59 8.92
N ALA A 235 -15.53 0.56 9.59
CA ALA A 235 -14.48 1.03 10.50
C ALA A 235 -14.25 0.04 11.65
N HIS A 236 -15.31 -0.47 12.27
CA HIS A 236 -15.19 -1.43 13.38
C HIS A 236 -14.58 -2.76 12.92
N LEU A 237 -14.96 -3.28 11.75
CA LEU A 237 -14.37 -4.53 11.23
C LEU A 237 -12.92 -4.33 10.80
N SER A 238 -12.61 -3.20 10.16
CA SER A 238 -11.27 -2.90 9.68
C SER A 238 -10.29 -2.54 10.79
N TRP A 239 -10.77 -2.02 11.93
CA TRP A 239 -9.91 -1.51 13.02
C TRP A 239 -8.85 -2.51 13.51
N PRO A 240 -9.17 -3.78 13.83
CA PRO A 240 -8.15 -4.75 14.24
C PRO A 240 -7.08 -4.97 13.17
N SER A 241 -7.47 -5.11 11.90
CA SER A 241 -6.52 -5.29 10.80
C SER A 241 -5.67 -4.04 10.54
N MET A 242 -6.24 -2.85 10.70
CA MET A 242 -5.50 -1.58 10.61
C MET A 242 -4.45 -1.48 11.71
N VAL A 243 -4.82 -1.74 12.96
CA VAL A 243 -3.90 -1.74 14.11
C VAL A 243 -2.81 -2.78 13.93
N GLN A 244 -3.17 -3.99 13.48
CA GLN A 244 -2.20 -5.05 13.19
C GLN A 244 -1.18 -4.61 12.13
N GLN A 245 -1.63 -4.05 11.01
CA GLN A 245 -0.73 -3.61 9.94
C GLN A 245 0.12 -2.40 10.36
N PHE A 246 -0.44 -1.48 11.15
CA PHE A 246 0.32 -0.38 11.72
C PHE A 246 1.40 -0.86 12.68
N ALA A 247 1.06 -1.77 13.60
CA ALA A 247 2.03 -2.39 14.50
C ALA A 247 3.10 -3.15 13.71
N PHE A 248 2.72 -3.82 12.62
CA PHE A 248 3.65 -4.45 11.69
C PHE A 248 4.47 -3.43 10.89
N ALA A 249 4.03 -2.20 10.66
CA ALA A 249 4.94 -1.22 10.06
C ALA A 249 5.91 -0.65 11.12
N MET A 250 5.40 -0.40 12.32
CA MET A 250 6.13 0.19 13.45
C MET A 250 7.16 -0.76 14.08
N HIS A 251 7.00 -2.09 13.95
CA HIS A 251 7.89 -3.04 14.63
C HIS A 251 9.35 -2.79 14.27
N LEU A 252 9.67 -2.44 13.01
CA LEU A 252 11.04 -2.23 12.58
C LEU A 252 11.66 -1.00 13.27
N ALA A 253 10.92 0.10 13.40
CA ALA A 253 11.38 1.29 14.12
C ALA A 253 11.62 1.00 15.60
N VAL A 254 10.67 0.33 16.26
CA VAL A 254 10.80 -0.05 17.68
C VAL A 254 11.98 -1.00 17.86
N PHE A 255 12.12 -1.96 16.96
CA PHE A 255 13.22 -2.92 16.98
C PHE A 255 14.57 -2.22 16.83
N MET A 256 14.73 -1.33 15.86
CA MET A 256 15.96 -0.55 15.67
C MET A 256 16.26 0.38 16.84
N TRP A 257 15.23 0.98 17.46
CA TRP A 257 15.38 1.81 18.66
C TRP A 257 15.79 1.02 19.90
N VAL A 258 15.30 -0.22 20.06
CA VAL A 258 15.78 -1.12 21.12
C VAL A 258 17.23 -1.52 20.85
N LEU A 259 17.56 -1.90 19.60
CA LEU A 259 18.91 -2.31 19.23
C LEU A 259 19.95 -1.20 19.38
N SER A 260 19.58 0.05 19.07
CA SER A 260 20.50 1.19 19.24
C SER A 260 20.92 1.41 20.69
N ARG A 261 20.14 0.90 21.65
CA ARG A 261 20.45 0.93 23.09
C ARG A 261 21.32 -0.24 23.57
N LEU A 262 21.45 -1.31 22.77
CA LEU A 262 22.16 -2.54 23.14
C LEU A 262 23.64 -2.55 22.71
N GLY A 263 24.13 -1.46 22.11
CA GLY A 263 25.54 -1.32 21.69
C GLY A 263 25.85 -1.95 20.33
N ALA A 264 27.03 -1.60 19.78
CA ALA A 264 27.42 -1.95 18.40
C ALA A 264 27.48 -3.46 18.11
N SER A 265 27.77 -4.29 19.12
CA SER A 265 27.83 -5.75 18.97
C SER A 265 26.45 -6.39 18.75
N ALA A 266 25.42 -5.90 19.43
CA ALA A 266 24.04 -6.38 19.26
C ALA A 266 23.46 -5.99 17.89
N LEU A 267 23.79 -4.79 17.39
CA LEU A 267 23.45 -4.34 16.04
C LEU A 267 24.08 -5.26 14.97
N ALA A 268 25.38 -5.54 15.08
CA ALA A 268 26.08 -6.41 14.13
C ALA A 268 25.48 -7.82 14.06
N ALA A 269 25.22 -8.45 15.21
CA ALA A 269 24.60 -9.77 15.28
C ALA A 269 23.19 -9.79 14.66
N THR A 270 22.41 -8.72 14.87
CA THR A 270 21.07 -8.60 14.33
C THR A 270 21.08 -8.43 12.81
N PHE A 271 21.98 -7.62 12.25
CA PHE A 271 22.14 -7.53 10.80
C PHE A 271 22.55 -8.87 10.18
N SER A 272 23.40 -9.66 10.85
CA SER A 272 23.72 -11.01 10.40
C SER A 272 22.49 -11.92 10.37
N VAL A 273 21.68 -11.94 11.44
CA VAL A 273 20.45 -12.75 11.50
C VAL A 273 19.41 -12.29 10.49
N LEU A 274 19.22 -10.98 10.31
CA LEU A 274 18.27 -10.44 9.32
C LEU A 274 18.67 -10.82 7.90
N ASN A 275 19.96 -10.72 7.55
CA ASN A 275 20.45 -11.12 6.23
C ASN A 275 20.26 -12.62 5.98
N ILE A 276 20.51 -13.47 6.98
CA ILE A 276 20.28 -14.92 6.90
C ILE A 276 18.77 -15.21 6.78
N GLY A 277 17.93 -14.53 7.55
CA GLY A 277 16.48 -14.66 7.52
C GLY A 277 15.88 -14.26 6.17
N LEU A 278 16.34 -13.15 5.57
CA LEU A 278 15.95 -12.73 4.22
C LEU A 278 16.28 -13.79 3.17
N LEU A 279 17.44 -14.43 3.29
CA LEU A 279 17.88 -15.51 2.40
C LEU A 279 16.99 -16.75 2.51
N LEU A 280 16.46 -17.03 3.71
CA LEU A 280 15.53 -18.14 3.98
C LEU A 280 14.08 -17.83 3.60
N VAL A 281 13.65 -16.58 3.69
CA VAL A 281 12.27 -16.14 3.42
C VAL A 281 12.02 -15.87 1.94
N LEU A 282 13.02 -15.41 1.17
CA LEU A 282 12.90 -15.16 -0.27
C LEU A 282 12.32 -16.33 -1.10
N PRO A 283 12.60 -17.62 -0.82
CA PRO A 283 11.95 -18.74 -1.53
C PRO A 283 10.53 -19.07 -1.04
N ALA A 284 10.01 -18.43 0.01
CA ALA A 284 8.73 -18.76 0.65
C ALA A 284 7.59 -17.76 0.35
N VAL A 285 7.84 -16.70 -0.43
CA VAL A 285 6.86 -15.67 -0.82
C VAL A 285 6.45 -15.82 -2.29
#